data_AF-A0A5B8XMT2-F1
#
_entry.id   AF-A0A5B8XMT2-F1
#
_cell.length_a   1.000
_cell.length_b   1.000
_cell.length_c   1.000
_cell.angle_alpha   90.00
_cell.angle_beta   90.00
_cell.angle_gamma   90.00
#
_symmetry.space_group_name_H-M   'P 1'
#
loop_
_entity.id
_entity.type
_entity.pdbx_description
1 polymer ?
#
loop_
_entity_poly.entity_id
_entity_poly.type
_entity_poly.pdbx_seq_one_letter_code
_entity_poly.pdbx_strand_id
1 'polypeptide(L)'
;MDESTIDLLKRIRLGEDSSLELQDLRFRGDQVADPHRHSMADEFAAMANTGSGTFVLGVDDKLKTVVGIPLDKLDVVERSVVAAILILGMYFLQPRQPPPHAALRPIMAR
;
A
#
# COMPACT_ATOMS: atom_id res chain seq x y z
N MET A 1 -18.22 -13.15 -11.41
CA MET A 1 -17.21 -12.15 -10.99
C MET A 1 -17.50 -10.89 -11.77
N ASP A 2 -17.46 -9.74 -11.12
CA ASP A 2 -17.72 -8.46 -11.79
C ASP A 2 -16.51 -8.03 -12.64
N GLU A 3 -16.72 -7.06 -13.52
CA GLU A 3 -15.70 -6.57 -14.44
C GLU A 3 -14.53 -5.91 -13.69
N SER A 4 -14.82 -5.27 -12.55
CA SER A 4 -13.80 -4.59 -11.72
C SER A 4 -12.82 -5.56 -11.06
N THR A 5 -13.30 -6.70 -10.55
CA THR A 5 -12.42 -7.74 -9.97
C THR A 5 -11.53 -8.35 -11.03
N ILE A 6 -12.06 -8.59 -12.24
CA ILE A 6 -11.28 -9.13 -13.35
C ILE A 6 -10.16 -8.16 -13.76
N ASP A 7 -10.46 -6.86 -13.79
CA ASP A 7 -9.46 -5.84 -14.09
C ASP A 7 -8.36 -5.78 -13.03
N LEU A 8 -8.73 -5.79 -11.74
CA LEU A 8 -7.76 -5.81 -10.65
C LEU A 8 -6.86 -7.05 -10.71
N LEU A 9 -7.41 -8.23 -10.98
CA LEU A 9 -6.63 -9.46 -11.12
C LEU A 9 -5.67 -9.40 -12.32
N LYS A 10 -6.04 -8.73 -13.42
CA LYS A 10 -5.13 -8.49 -14.54
C LYS A 10 -3.99 -7.57 -14.12
N ARG A 11 -4.29 -6.47 -13.44
CA ARG A 11 -3.27 -5.52 -12.94
C ARG A 11 -2.30 -6.19 -11.97
N ILE A 12 -2.79 -7.00 -11.02
CA ILE A 12 -1.95 -7.80 -10.11
C ILE A 12 -0.96 -8.68 -10.88
N ARG A 13 -1.39 -9.35 -11.95
CA ARG A 13 -0.51 -10.19 -12.78
C ARG A 13 0.54 -9.41 -13.56
N LEU A 14 0.23 -8.16 -13.94
CA LEU A 14 1.20 -7.26 -14.57
C LEU A 14 2.26 -6.82 -13.53
N GLY A 15 1.84 -6.65 -12.28
CA GLY A 15 2.69 -6.27 -11.16
C GLY A 15 2.50 -4.81 -10.78
N GLU A 16 3.35 -4.33 -9.87
CA GLU A 16 3.31 -2.95 -9.38
C GLU A 16 3.60 -1.93 -10.48
N ASP A 17 2.97 -0.76 -10.35
CA ASP A 17 3.17 0.41 -11.19
C ASP A 17 2.98 1.70 -10.36
N SER A 18 3.00 2.86 -10.98
CA SER A 18 2.86 4.14 -10.27
C SER A 18 1.50 4.35 -9.56
N SER A 19 0.52 3.51 -9.85
CA SER A 19 -0.85 3.54 -9.35
C SER A 19 -1.27 2.23 -8.65
N LEU A 20 -0.41 1.21 -8.63
CA LEU A 20 -0.67 -0.09 -8.02
C LEU A 20 0.52 -0.52 -7.17
N GLU A 21 0.26 -0.72 -5.88
CA GLU A 21 1.22 -1.27 -4.92
C GLU A 21 0.68 -2.60 -4.37
N LEU A 22 1.52 -3.63 -4.30
CA LEU A 22 1.16 -4.99 -3.92
C LEU A 22 1.95 -5.42 -2.69
N GLN A 23 1.28 -5.74 -1.59
CA GLN A 23 1.96 -6.05 -0.35
C GLN A 23 1.48 -7.37 0.25
N ASP A 24 2.44 -8.23 0.56
CA ASP A 24 2.23 -9.37 1.45
C ASP A 24 2.22 -8.87 2.91
N LEU A 25 1.57 -9.62 3.79
CA LEU A 25 1.44 -9.30 5.20
C LEU A 25 2.26 -10.24 6.06
N ARG A 26 3.23 -9.68 6.77
CA ARG A 26 3.95 -10.39 7.82
C ARG A 26 3.43 -9.93 9.16
N PHE A 27 3.12 -10.90 10.03
CA PHE A 27 2.59 -10.62 11.36
C PHE A 27 3.62 -10.92 12.44
N ARG A 28 3.60 -10.12 13.51
CA ARG A 28 4.33 -10.39 14.75
C ARG A 28 3.34 -10.31 15.90
N GLY A 29 2.76 -11.45 16.27
CA GLY A 29 1.66 -11.50 17.23
C GLY A 29 0.43 -10.77 16.70
N ASP A 30 -0.02 -9.73 17.40
CA ASP A 30 -1.20 -8.92 17.05
C ASP A 30 -0.84 -7.59 16.40
N GLN A 31 0.26 -7.56 15.65
CA GLN A 31 0.70 -6.41 14.85
C GLN A 31 1.13 -6.86 13.46
N VAL A 32 0.90 -5.99 12.47
CA VAL A 32 1.53 -6.09 11.15
C VAL A 32 2.99 -5.66 11.29
N ALA A 33 3.90 -6.58 11.02
CA ALA A 33 5.34 -6.34 10.99
C ALA A 33 5.80 -5.76 9.65
N ASP A 34 5.18 -6.23 8.56
CA ASP A 34 5.47 -5.79 7.19
C ASP A 34 4.15 -5.80 6.38
N PRO A 35 3.84 -4.76 5.59
CA PRO A 35 4.59 -3.51 5.45
C PRO A 35 4.52 -2.65 6.73
N HIS A 36 5.59 -1.92 7.01
CA HIS A 36 5.63 -1.02 8.16
C HIS A 36 4.72 0.19 7.91
N ARG A 37 3.95 0.60 8.93
CA ARG A 37 2.98 1.72 8.84
C ARG A 37 3.56 3.05 8.31
N HIS A 38 4.85 3.31 8.49
CA HIS A 38 5.49 4.51 7.93
C HIS A 38 5.74 4.36 6.43
N SER A 39 6.21 3.20 5.99
CA SER A 39 6.36 2.90 4.56
C SER A 39 5.00 2.95 3.84
N MET A 40 3.96 2.40 4.47
CA MET A 40 2.59 2.51 3.95
C MET A 40 2.13 3.97 3.86
N ALA A 41 2.43 4.81 4.85
CA ALA A 41 2.13 6.24 4.80
C ALA A 41 2.89 6.97 3.68
N ASP A 42 4.15 6.60 3.43
CA ASP A 42 4.95 7.16 2.34
C ASP A 42 4.34 6.82 0.97
N GLU A 43 3.90 5.57 0.77
CA GLU A 43 3.21 5.17 -0.47
C GLU A 43 1.86 5.87 -0.63
N PHE A 44 1.08 6.01 0.45
CA PHE A 44 -0.18 6.78 0.41
C PHE A 44 0.06 8.24 0.06
N ALA A 45 1.14 8.85 0.56
CA ALA A 45 1.52 10.21 0.17
C ALA A 45 1.87 10.29 -1.32
N ALA A 46 2.63 9.33 -1.84
CA ALA A 46 2.98 9.26 -3.25
C ALA A 46 1.74 9.15 -4.15
N MET A 47 0.81 8.24 -3.82
CA MET A 47 -0.46 8.07 -4.53
C MET A 47 -1.37 9.31 -4.44
N ALA A 48 -1.42 9.96 -3.27
CA ALA A 48 -2.18 11.20 -3.10
C ALA A 48 -1.64 12.32 -4.00
N ASN A 49 -0.31 12.41 -4.15
CA ASN A 49 0.33 13.42 -5.00
C ASN A 49 0.08 13.19 -6.50
N THR A 50 -0.13 11.94 -6.94
CA THR A 50 -0.52 11.62 -8.33
C THR A 50 -2.03 11.68 -8.55
N GLY A 51 -2.83 11.82 -7.48
CA GLY A 51 -4.28 11.84 -7.52
C GLY A 51 -4.93 10.47 -7.80
N SER A 52 -4.16 9.38 -7.75
CA SER A 52 -4.67 8.03 -7.99
C SER A 52 -3.80 6.97 -7.33
N GLY A 53 -4.40 5.86 -6.92
CA GLY A 53 -3.66 4.75 -6.34
C GLY A 53 -4.55 3.60 -5.89
N THR A 54 -4.02 2.38 -5.95
CA THR A 54 -4.62 1.16 -5.42
C THR A 54 -3.54 0.44 -4.63
N PHE A 55 -3.77 0.24 -3.33
CA PHE A 55 -2.86 -0.47 -2.45
C PHE A 55 -3.52 -1.80 -2.05
N VAL A 56 -2.97 -2.93 -2.51
CA VAL A 56 -3.57 -4.25 -2.33
C VAL A 56 -2.78 -5.04 -1.31
N LEU A 57 -3.43 -5.39 -0.20
CA LEU A 57 -2.88 -6.21 0.87
C LEU A 57 -3.20 -7.70 0.66
N GLY A 58 -2.26 -8.57 0.99
CA GLY A 58 -2.38 -10.02 0.83
C GLY A 58 -2.03 -10.48 -0.58
N VAL A 59 -1.04 -9.85 -1.22
CA VAL A 59 -0.50 -10.25 -2.53
C VAL A 59 1.01 -10.35 -2.44
N ASP A 60 1.57 -11.50 -2.82
CA ASP A 60 3.02 -11.66 -2.96
C ASP A 60 3.48 -10.90 -4.22
N ASP A 61 4.32 -9.89 -4.04
CA ASP A 61 4.82 -8.98 -5.07
C ASP A 61 5.71 -9.68 -6.12
N LYS A 62 6.47 -10.69 -5.69
CA LYS A 62 7.41 -11.44 -6.55
C LYS A 62 6.70 -12.50 -7.38
N LEU A 63 5.81 -13.25 -6.75
CA LEU A 63 5.04 -14.32 -7.39
C LEU A 63 3.79 -13.77 -8.09
N LYS A 64 3.37 -12.54 -7.76
CA LYS A 64 2.15 -11.89 -8.28
C LYS A 64 0.90 -12.72 -8.00
N THR A 65 0.88 -13.35 -6.83
CA THR A 65 -0.18 -14.27 -6.39
C THR A 65 -0.91 -13.70 -5.20
N VAL A 66 -2.24 -13.79 -5.23
CA VAL A 66 -3.08 -13.47 -4.07
C VAL A 66 -2.85 -14.54 -3.01
N VAL A 67 -2.27 -14.15 -1.88
CA VAL A 67 -2.07 -15.00 -0.70
C VAL A 67 -3.17 -14.81 0.34
N GLY A 68 -3.88 -13.68 0.29
CA GLY A 68 -5.01 -13.35 1.15
C GLY A 68 -4.61 -12.81 2.52
N ILE A 69 -5.62 -12.60 3.37
CA ILE A 69 -5.45 -12.14 4.75
C ILE A 69 -6.16 -13.16 5.66
N PRO A 70 -5.49 -13.71 6.69
CA PRO A 70 -6.16 -14.56 7.67
C PRO A 70 -7.33 -13.84 8.34
N LEU A 71 -8.47 -14.51 8.45
CA LEU A 71 -9.72 -13.90 8.93
C LEU A 71 -9.58 -13.35 10.36
N ASP A 72 -8.85 -14.07 11.21
CA ASP A 72 -8.54 -13.70 12.59
C ASP A 72 -7.57 -12.50 12.71
N LYS A 73 -6.98 -12.06 11.60
CA LYS A 73 -6.05 -10.93 11.54
C LYS A 73 -6.65 -9.69 10.88
N LEU A 74 -7.89 -9.70 10.41
CA LEU A 74 -8.51 -8.55 9.76
C LEU A 74 -8.47 -7.29 10.63
N ASP A 75 -8.84 -7.37 11.91
CA ASP A 75 -8.79 -6.23 12.83
C ASP A 75 -7.38 -5.67 13.01
N VAL A 76 -6.36 -6.54 13.00
CA VAL A 76 -4.95 -6.14 13.13
C VAL A 76 -4.50 -5.38 11.89
N VAL A 77 -4.91 -5.85 10.71
CA VAL A 77 -4.60 -5.20 9.43
C VAL A 77 -5.30 -3.85 9.32
N GLU A 78 -6.58 -3.78 9.63
CA GLU A 78 -7.35 -2.53 9.63
C GLU A 78 -6.70 -1.47 10.53
N ARG A 79 -6.33 -1.85 11.76
CA ARG A 79 -5.60 -0.96 12.68
C ARG A 79 -4.28 -0.47 12.11
N SER A 80 -3.56 -1.31 11.36
CA SER A 80 -2.31 -0.92 10.70
C SER A 80 -2.56 0.14 9.61
N VAL A 81 -3.59 -0.06 8.78
CA VAL A 81 -3.98 0.89 7.72
C VAL A 81 -4.43 2.23 8.33
N VAL A 82 -5.28 2.19 9.36
CA VAL A 82 -5.70 3.42 10.07
C VAL A 82 -4.49 4.14 10.67
N ALA A 83 -3.54 3.42 11.27
CA ALA A 83 -2.32 4.02 11.81
C ALA A 83 -1.46 4.67 10.71
N ALA A 84 -1.35 4.07 9.54
CA ALA A 84 -0.64 4.65 8.39
C ALA A 84 -1.31 5.96 7.91
N ILE A 85 -2.65 6.00 7.84
CA ILE A 85 -3.41 7.20 7.49
C ILE A 85 -3.19 8.33 8.52
N LEU A 86 -3.13 7.99 9.81
CA LEU A 86 -2.83 8.98 10.85
C LEU A 86 -1.42 9.56 10.70
N ILE A 87 -0.42 8.73 10.39
CA ILE A 87 0.96 9.16 10.11
C ILE A 87 0.99 10.08 8.89
N LEU A 88 0.28 9.72 7.81
CA LEU A 88 0.13 10.57 6.63
C LEU A 88 -0.43 11.95 7.00
N GLY A 89 -1.48 12.00 7.83
CA GLY A 89 -2.03 13.26 8.32
C GLY A 89 -1.02 14.11 9.09
N MET A 90 -0.14 13.49 9.88
CA MET A 90 0.94 14.18 10.58
C MET A 90 1.98 14.78 9.63
N TYR A 91 2.28 14.13 8.50
CA TYR A 91 3.16 14.71 7.47
C TYR A 91 2.61 16.03 6.93
N PHE A 92 1.29 16.13 6.72
CA PHE A 92 0.68 17.37 6.24
C PHE A 92 0.55 18.45 7.30
N LEU A 93 0.46 18.09 8.59
CA LEU A 93 0.37 19.03 9.71
C LEU A 93 1.74 19.56 10.18
N GLN A 94 2.84 18.96 9.75
CA GLN A 94 4.20 19.38 10.09
C GLN A 94 4.92 19.94 8.85
N PRO A 95 4.90 21.27 8.60
CA PRO A 95 5.34 21.88 7.33
C PRO A 95 6.87 21.89 7.10
N ARG A 96 7.64 20.91 7.63
CA ARG A 96 9.11 20.97 7.60
C ARG A 96 9.86 19.78 7.03
N GLN A 97 9.23 18.66 6.66
CA GLN A 97 9.92 17.60 5.92
C GLN A 97 8.91 16.89 5.01
N PRO A 98 9.14 16.81 3.69
CA PRO A 98 8.43 15.82 2.87
C PRO A 98 8.73 14.40 3.38
N PRO A 99 7.86 13.42 3.12
CA PRO A 99 8.10 12.03 3.53
C PRO A 99 9.48 11.58 3.06
N PRO A 100 10.26 10.85 3.90
CA PRO A 100 11.66 10.53 3.62
C PRO A 100 11.87 9.79 2.30
N HIS A 101 10.86 9.07 1.82
CA HIS A 101 10.89 8.33 0.55
C HIS A 101 9.96 8.89 -0.55
N ALA A 102 9.27 10.02 -0.32
CA ALA A 102 8.44 10.68 -1.34
C ALA A 102 9.25 11.45 -2.39
N ALA A 103 10.56 11.18 -2.51
CA ALA A 103 11.38 11.66 -3.60
C ALA A 103 10.86 11.05 -4.90
N LEU A 104 10.00 11.81 -5.59
CA LEU A 104 9.64 11.76 -7.00
C LEU A 104 10.31 10.59 -7.72
N ARG A 105 9.65 9.43 -7.76
CA ARG A 105 10.02 8.40 -8.75
C ARG A 105 9.89 9.09 -10.10
N PRO A 106 10.96 9.19 -10.92
CA PRO A 106 10.87 9.87 -12.19
C PRO A 106 9.79 9.17 -13.01
N ILE A 107 8.83 9.96 -13.50
CA ILE A 107 7.86 9.53 -14.49
C ILE A 107 8.67 9.17 -15.73
N MET A 108 9.05 7.89 -15.87
CA MET A 108 9.48 7.38 -17.16
C MET A 108 8.24 7.25 -18.02
N ALA A 109 7.92 8.34 -18.73
CA ALA A 109 7.05 8.29 -19.88
C ALA A 109 7.61 7.24 -20.86
N ARG A 110 6.79 6.23 -21.15
CA ARG A 110 6.90 5.40 -22.35
C ARG A 110 5.56 5.42 -23.05
#